data_AF-A0A821UEG2-F1
#
_entry.id   AF-A0A821UEG2-F1
#
_cell.length_a   1.000
_cell.length_b   1.000
_cell.length_c   1.000
_cell.angle_alpha   90.00
_cell.angle_beta   90.00
_cell.angle_gamma   90.00
#
_symmetry.space_group_name_H-M   'P 1'
#
loop_
_entity.id
_entity.type
_entity.pdbx_description
1 polymer ?
#
loop_
_entity_poly.entity_id
_entity_poly.type
_entity_poly.pdbx_seq_one_letter_code
_entity_poly.pdbx_strand_id
1 'polypeptide(L)'
;NYQPTTSTKNFTSTFVPQYLTEWLDNDEKLKSTRALAQLFNLTYYLKLQQQLWQDYFDLEHNTCLSYGRSEKFAQQRQKTIQYQLIRTDRELQQHLAQLPELTENARTSIDSTFLSTAIETMVKNHQYRLQAQFKHKQAMLKFDADDHRLIAAAYALELTEEQIVLIKMYWQAIADEQKALEEAKVL
;
A
#
# COMPACT_ATOMS: atom_id res chain seq x y z
N ASN A 1 9.83 -29.80 11.44
CA ASN A 1 10.56 -28.86 12.33
C ASN A 1 11.02 -27.65 11.54
N TYR A 2 10.12 -26.70 11.31
CA TYR A 2 10.44 -25.46 10.61
C TYR A 2 10.67 -24.40 11.69
N GLN A 3 11.92 -23.95 11.86
CA GLN A 3 12.21 -22.80 12.72
C GLN A 3 12.13 -21.53 11.88
N PRO A 4 11.29 -20.55 12.26
CA PRO A 4 11.31 -19.26 11.61
C PRO A 4 12.60 -18.54 11.99
N THR A 5 13.47 -18.28 11.01
CA THR A 5 14.61 -17.38 11.18
C THR A 5 14.07 -15.99 11.52
N THR A 6 14.18 -15.60 12.78
CA THR A 6 14.02 -14.22 13.23
C THR A 6 15.17 -13.39 12.67
N SER A 7 15.05 -12.99 11.40
CA SER A 7 15.76 -11.82 10.90
C SER A 7 15.13 -10.61 11.58
N THR A 8 15.59 -10.32 12.79
CA THR A 8 15.50 -8.99 13.39
C THR A 8 16.32 -8.08 12.49
N LYS A 9 15.71 -7.62 11.39
CA LYS A 9 16.13 -6.37 10.75
C LYS A 9 16.14 -5.36 11.87
N ASN A 10 17.35 -4.96 12.26
CA ASN A 10 17.59 -3.86 13.18
C ASN A 10 16.71 -2.70 12.71
N PHE A 11 15.61 -2.47 13.43
CA PHE A 11 14.93 -1.20 13.37
C PHE A 11 15.99 -0.22 13.86
N THR A 12 16.68 0.43 12.91
CA THR A 12 17.42 1.64 13.18
C THR A 12 16.48 2.51 13.97
N SER A 13 16.79 2.64 15.27
CA SER A 13 16.15 3.58 16.17
C SER A 13 16.07 4.89 15.40
N THR A 14 14.87 5.24 14.94
CA THR A 14 14.62 6.55 14.37
C THR A 14 14.90 7.47 15.55
N PHE A 15 16.08 8.10 15.54
CA PHE A 15 16.53 8.98 16.59
C PHE A 15 15.46 10.06 16.73
N VAL A 16 14.55 9.90 17.69
CA VAL A 16 13.62 10.95 18.06
C VAL A 16 14.49 11.96 18.77
N PRO A 17 14.75 13.12 18.17
CA PRO A 17 15.62 14.10 18.78
C PRO A 17 15.12 14.41 20.19
N GLN A 18 16.04 14.48 21.16
CA GLN A 18 15.70 14.62 22.58
C GLN A 18 14.78 15.83 22.85
N TYR A 19 14.95 16.91 22.09
CA TYR A 19 14.10 18.10 22.15
C TYR A 19 12.65 17.87 21.71
N LEU A 20 12.35 16.91 20.83
CA LEU A 20 10.98 16.54 20.47
C LEU A 20 10.28 15.80 21.62
N THR A 21 11.05 15.02 22.40
CA THR A 21 10.52 14.35 23.60
C THR A 21 10.22 15.36 24.70
N GLU A 22 11.09 16.36 24.86
CA GLU A 22 10.90 17.48 25.79
C GLU A 22 9.75 18.39 25.38
N TRP A 23 9.47 18.55 24.08
CA TRP A 23 8.32 19.32 23.64
C TRP A 23 6.99 18.61 23.89
N LEU A 24 6.94 17.28 23.82
CA LEU A 24 5.75 16.47 24.13
C LEU A 24 5.47 16.35 25.63
N ASP A 25 5.83 17.37 26.41
CA ASP A 25 5.78 17.41 27.87
C ASP A 25 4.36 17.48 28.46
N ASN A 26 3.33 17.67 27.65
CA ASN A 26 1.96 17.78 28.11
C ASN A 26 0.95 17.00 27.24
N ASP A 27 -0.20 16.72 27.83
CA ASP A 27 -1.28 15.94 27.21
C ASP A 27 -1.85 16.58 25.94
N GLU A 28 -1.88 17.92 25.87
CA GLU A 28 -2.46 18.64 24.74
C GLU A 28 -1.58 18.51 23.48
N LYS A 29 -0.27 18.70 23.63
CA LYS A 29 0.73 18.52 22.59
C LYS A 29 0.82 17.07 22.14
N LEU A 30 0.71 16.12 23.09
CA LEU A 30 0.61 14.69 22.78
C LEU A 30 -0.66 14.36 21.97
N LYS A 31 -1.82 14.90 22.37
CA LYS A 31 -3.09 14.72 21.64
C LYS A 31 -3.00 15.31 20.23
N SER A 32 -2.49 16.52 20.09
CA SER A 32 -2.31 17.18 18.79
C SER A 32 -1.37 16.40 17.87
N THR A 33 -0.22 15.96 18.39
CA THR A 33 0.75 15.13 17.65
C THR A 33 0.14 13.82 17.19
N ARG A 34 -0.63 13.15 18.05
CA ARG A 34 -1.34 11.91 17.68
C ARG A 34 -2.38 12.16 16.61
N ALA A 35 -3.16 13.24 16.70
CA ALA A 35 -4.15 13.61 15.69
C ALA A 35 -3.49 13.85 14.32
N LEU A 36 -2.43 14.65 14.29
CA LEU A 36 -1.65 14.88 13.07
C LEU A 36 -1.07 13.58 12.50
N ALA A 37 -0.45 12.76 13.33
CA ALA A 37 0.10 11.47 12.90
C ALA A 37 -0.98 10.56 12.30
N GLN A 38 -2.18 10.52 12.90
CA GLN A 38 -3.32 9.75 12.38
C GLN A 38 -3.81 10.30 11.04
N LEU A 39 -3.91 11.62 10.89
CA LEU A 39 -4.36 12.27 9.66
C LEU A 39 -3.36 12.09 8.51
N PHE A 40 -2.06 12.24 8.79
CA PHE A 40 -1.02 11.88 7.81
C PHE A 40 -1.12 10.41 7.42
N ASN A 41 -1.24 9.51 8.40
CA ASN A 41 -1.32 8.08 8.14
C ASN A 41 -2.54 7.72 7.26
N LEU A 42 -3.69 8.30 7.57
CA LEU A 42 -4.92 8.15 6.81
C LEU A 42 -4.77 8.70 5.38
N THR A 43 -4.18 9.88 5.23
CA THR A 43 -3.92 10.48 3.90
C THR A 43 -3.10 9.55 3.02
N TYR A 44 -2.00 9.00 3.56
CA TYR A 44 -1.17 8.06 2.82
C TYR A 44 -1.91 6.76 2.47
N TYR A 45 -2.68 6.20 3.41
CA TYR A 45 -3.49 5.01 3.16
C TYR A 45 -4.51 5.24 2.03
N LEU A 46 -5.22 6.37 2.07
CA LEU A 46 -6.21 6.73 1.07
C LEU A 46 -5.57 6.93 -0.31
N LYS A 47 -4.38 7.53 -0.40
CA LYS A 47 -3.62 7.65 -1.66
C LYS A 47 -3.24 6.28 -2.23
N LEU A 48 -2.78 5.35 -1.38
CA LEU A 48 -2.48 3.98 -1.82
C LEU A 48 -3.75 3.24 -2.31
N GLN A 49 -4.89 3.45 -1.64
CA GLN A 49 -6.17 2.91 -2.12
C GLN A 49 -6.58 3.53 -3.46
N GLN A 50 -6.45 4.84 -3.61
CA GLN A 50 -6.77 5.53 -4.86
C GLN A 50 -5.98 4.93 -6.03
N GLN A 51 -4.67 4.75 -5.86
CA GLN A 51 -3.82 4.15 -6.88
C GLN A 51 -4.25 2.73 -7.22
N LEU A 52 -4.50 1.87 -6.23
CA LEU A 52 -4.93 0.49 -6.47
C LEU A 52 -6.25 0.43 -7.26
N TRP A 53 -7.20 1.32 -6.97
CA TRP A 53 -8.45 1.39 -7.71
C TRP A 53 -8.30 1.98 -9.11
N GLN A 54 -7.32 2.87 -9.31
CA GLN A 54 -6.96 3.32 -10.65
C GLN A 54 -6.37 2.17 -11.47
N ASP A 55 -5.43 1.41 -10.91
CA ASP A 55 -4.85 0.26 -11.59
C ASP A 55 -5.92 -0.79 -11.97
N TYR A 56 -6.91 -1.00 -11.09
CA TYR A 56 -8.07 -1.85 -11.36
C TYR A 56 -8.89 -1.34 -12.54
N PHE A 57 -9.21 -0.06 -12.56
CA PHE A 57 -9.96 0.57 -13.64
C PHE A 57 -9.22 0.45 -14.99
N ASP A 58 -7.91 0.73 -14.98
CA ASP A 58 -7.07 0.68 -16.18
C ASP A 58 -6.96 -0.76 -16.72
N LEU A 59 -6.93 -1.77 -15.86
CA LEU A 59 -6.91 -3.18 -16.26
C LEU A 59 -8.28 -3.67 -16.76
N GLU A 60 -9.39 -3.28 -16.13
CA GLU A 60 -10.75 -3.61 -16.61
C GLU A 60 -10.96 -3.05 -18.02
N HIS A 61 -10.56 -1.79 -18.26
CA HIS A 61 -10.71 -1.14 -19.55
C HIS A 61 -9.87 -1.78 -20.67
N ASN A 62 -8.66 -2.26 -20.35
CA ASN A 62 -7.72 -2.77 -21.35
C ASN A 62 -7.73 -4.29 -21.54
N THR A 63 -8.19 -5.08 -20.56
CA THR A 63 -7.93 -6.53 -20.56
C THR A 63 -9.13 -7.43 -20.25
N CYS A 64 -10.23 -6.97 -19.65
CA CYS A 64 -11.33 -7.89 -19.30
C CYS A 64 -12.67 -7.19 -18.99
N LEU A 65 -13.69 -7.44 -19.82
CA LEU A 65 -15.11 -7.27 -19.45
C LEU A 65 -15.58 -8.27 -18.36
N SER A 66 -14.75 -9.26 -18.01
CA SER A 66 -15.10 -10.43 -17.18
C SER A 66 -14.80 -10.27 -15.70
N TYR A 67 -14.09 -9.22 -15.27
CA TYR A 67 -14.06 -8.85 -13.85
C TYR A 67 -15.40 -8.23 -13.50
N GLY A 68 -16.39 -9.05 -13.16
CA GLY A 68 -17.79 -8.68 -12.92
C GLY A 68 -18.07 -7.65 -11.82
N ARG A 69 -17.12 -6.79 -11.44
CA ARG A 69 -17.39 -5.53 -10.74
C ARG A 69 -17.39 -4.42 -11.77
N SER A 70 -18.59 -3.94 -12.09
CA SER A 70 -18.78 -2.85 -13.06
C SER A 70 -17.82 -1.70 -12.80
N GLU A 71 -17.22 -1.14 -13.83
CA GLU A 71 -16.65 0.21 -13.94
C GLU A 71 -17.24 1.23 -12.92
N LYS A 72 -18.58 1.23 -12.79
CA LYS A 72 -19.33 2.08 -11.84
C LYS A 72 -18.90 1.91 -10.38
N PHE A 73 -18.54 0.70 -9.97
CA PHE A 73 -18.06 0.39 -8.62
C PHE A 73 -16.67 0.96 -8.38
N ALA A 74 -15.73 0.77 -9.33
CA ALA A 74 -14.40 1.37 -9.25
C ALA A 74 -14.51 2.91 -9.20
N GLN A 75 -15.33 3.51 -10.07
CA GLN A 75 -15.62 4.94 -10.05
C GLN A 75 -16.25 5.40 -8.72
N GLN A 76 -17.21 4.65 -8.17
CA GLN A 76 -17.83 4.99 -6.88
C GLN A 76 -16.81 4.93 -5.74
N ARG A 77 -15.90 3.95 -5.76
CA ARG A 77 -14.81 3.84 -4.79
C ARG A 77 -13.84 5.01 -4.91
N GLN A 78 -13.44 5.38 -6.12
CA GLN A 78 -12.60 6.55 -6.36
C GLN A 78 -13.24 7.84 -5.85
N LYS A 79 -14.52 8.08 -6.16
CA LYS A 79 -15.26 9.26 -5.64
C LYS A 79 -15.30 9.29 -4.12
N THR A 80 -15.53 8.14 -3.49
CA THR A 80 -15.55 8.01 -2.02
C THR A 80 -14.19 8.37 -1.42
N ILE A 81 -13.12 7.81 -1.99
CA ILE A 81 -11.74 8.07 -1.56
C ILE A 81 -11.38 9.55 -1.76
N GLN A 82 -11.78 10.15 -2.88
CA GLN A 82 -11.54 11.56 -3.15
C GLN A 82 -12.26 12.46 -2.13
N TYR A 83 -13.51 12.17 -1.81
CA TYR A 83 -14.24 12.87 -0.75
C TYR A 83 -13.54 12.74 0.61
N GLN A 84 -13.09 11.52 0.95
CA GLN A 84 -12.35 11.29 2.19
C GLN A 84 -11.02 12.03 2.21
N LEU A 85 -10.28 12.07 1.11
CA LEU A 85 -9.03 12.83 0.99
C LEU A 85 -9.26 14.32 1.21
N ILE A 86 -10.28 14.91 0.57
CA ILE A 86 -10.63 16.33 0.75
C ILE A 86 -10.99 16.61 2.21
N ARG A 87 -11.78 15.72 2.83
CA ARG A 87 -12.15 15.85 4.23
C ARG A 87 -10.93 15.76 5.16
N THR A 88 -10.09 14.75 4.98
CA THR A 88 -8.88 14.54 5.78
C THR A 88 -7.89 15.68 5.60
N ASP A 89 -7.72 16.21 4.40
CA ASP A 89 -6.89 17.38 4.13
C ASP A 89 -7.41 18.60 4.90
N ARG A 90 -8.73 18.84 4.88
CA ARG A 90 -9.34 19.94 5.66
C ARG A 90 -9.10 19.79 7.15
N GLU A 91 -9.29 18.59 7.70
CA GLU A 91 -9.02 18.29 9.13
C GLU A 91 -7.53 18.47 9.44
N LEU A 92 -6.64 18.05 8.54
CA LEU A 92 -5.20 18.24 8.68
C LEU A 92 -4.83 19.73 8.73
N GLN A 93 -5.35 20.54 7.80
CA GLN A 93 -5.09 21.99 7.80
C GLN A 93 -5.58 22.67 9.08
N GLN A 94 -6.71 22.22 9.66
CA GLN A 94 -7.20 22.73 10.94
C GLN A 94 -6.23 22.44 12.09
N HIS A 95 -5.71 21.21 12.19
CA HIS A 95 -4.72 20.86 13.21
C HIS A 95 -3.38 21.57 12.99
N LEU A 96 -2.95 21.73 11.74
CA LEU A 96 -1.74 22.48 11.42
C LEU A 96 -1.86 23.97 11.78
N ALA A 97 -3.04 24.57 11.64
CA ALA A 97 -3.29 25.95 12.04
C ALA A 97 -3.24 26.16 13.57
N GLN A 98 -3.45 25.11 14.36
CA GLN A 98 -3.37 25.14 15.83
C GLN A 98 -1.95 24.92 16.36
N LEU A 99 -1.03 24.39 15.53
CA LEU A 99 0.34 24.12 15.94
C LEU A 99 1.10 25.36 16.43
N PRO A 100 1.05 26.53 15.75
CA PRO A 100 1.78 27.72 16.19
C PRO A 100 1.48 28.11 17.64
N GLU A 101 0.20 28.12 18.03
CA GLU A 101 -0.23 28.45 19.39
C GLU A 101 0.29 27.43 20.43
N LEU A 102 0.31 26.14 20.07
CA LEU A 102 0.87 25.09 20.93
C LEU A 102 2.40 25.17 21.04
N THR A 103 3.08 25.70 20.02
CA THR A 103 4.54 25.86 20.00
C THR A 103 5.02 27.14 20.67
N GLU A 104 4.26 28.24 20.62
CA GLU A 104 4.60 29.51 21.30
C GLU A 104 4.49 29.38 22.83
N ASN A 105 3.55 28.58 23.31
CA ASN A 105 3.35 28.33 24.74
C ASN A 105 4.28 27.25 25.34
N ALA A 106 5.22 26.72 24.55
CA ALA A 106 6.11 25.64 24.98
C ALA A 106 7.37 26.17 25.69
N ARG A 107 7.86 25.44 26.70
CA ARG A 107 9.15 25.73 27.36
C ARG A 107 10.32 25.70 26.38
N THR A 108 10.25 24.80 25.40
CA THR A 108 11.16 24.71 24.26
C THR A 108 10.43 25.21 23.02
N SER A 109 10.84 26.36 22.52
CA SER A 109 10.33 26.87 21.25
C SER A 109 10.77 25.94 20.13
N ILE A 110 9.79 25.34 19.44
CA ILE A 110 9.99 24.52 18.25
C ILE A 110 9.23 25.16 17.10
N ASP A 111 9.88 25.27 15.95
CA ASP A 111 9.22 25.72 14.73
C ASP A 111 8.09 24.75 14.33
N SER A 112 6.88 25.27 14.14
CA SER A 112 5.69 24.48 13.85
C SER A 112 5.77 23.74 12.52
N THR A 113 6.46 24.33 11.53
CA THR A 113 6.71 23.71 10.22
C THR A 113 7.62 22.50 10.37
N PHE A 114 8.73 22.67 11.10
CA PHE A 114 9.66 21.60 11.42
C PHE A 114 8.95 20.44 12.12
N LEU A 115 8.13 20.73 13.13
CA LEU A 115 7.39 19.71 13.88
C LEU A 115 6.42 18.94 12.98
N SER A 116 5.65 19.65 12.15
CA SER A 116 4.76 19.03 11.17
C SER A 116 5.51 18.09 10.21
N THR A 117 6.62 18.57 9.62
CA THR A 117 7.47 17.77 8.72
C THR A 117 8.07 16.56 9.43
N ALA A 118 8.48 16.70 10.70
CA ALA A 118 9.03 15.60 11.48
C ALA A 118 7.96 14.51 11.71
N ILE A 119 6.75 14.89 12.11
CA ILE A 119 5.63 13.96 12.31
C ILE A 119 5.30 13.25 11.00
N GLU A 120 5.17 14.00 9.89
CA GLU A 120 4.88 13.43 8.58
C GLU A 120 5.97 12.42 8.16
N THR A 121 7.24 12.79 8.30
CA THR A 121 8.38 11.94 7.94
C THR A 121 8.40 10.67 8.78
N MET A 122 8.15 10.77 10.09
CA MET A 122 8.04 9.61 10.97
C MET A 122 6.92 8.70 10.51
N VAL A 123 5.72 9.22 10.24
CA VAL A 123 4.60 8.42 9.74
C VAL A 123 4.98 7.71 8.43
N LYS A 124 5.53 8.44 7.47
CA LYS A 124 5.94 7.89 6.18
C LYS A 124 6.96 6.75 6.32
N ASN A 125 7.95 6.91 7.19
CA ASN A 125 8.99 5.90 7.43
C ASN A 125 8.41 4.62 8.08
N HIS A 126 7.37 4.74 8.90
CA HIS A 126 6.72 3.58 9.54
C HIS A 126 5.71 2.85 8.64
N GLN A 127 5.45 3.36 7.42
CA GLN A 127 4.48 2.77 6.50
C GLN A 127 5.05 1.75 5.52
N TYR A 128 6.31 1.33 5.65
CA TYR A 128 6.92 0.35 4.76
C TYR A 128 6.08 -0.93 4.56
N ARG A 129 5.53 -1.49 5.65
CA ARG A 129 4.67 -2.68 5.58
C ARG A 129 3.39 -2.44 4.79
N LEU A 130 2.77 -1.27 4.96
CA LEU A 130 1.56 -0.89 4.23
C LEU A 130 1.86 -0.77 2.74
N GLN A 131 2.94 -0.07 2.38
CA GLN A 131 3.36 0.05 0.98
C GLN A 131 3.65 -1.30 0.34
N ALA A 132 4.35 -2.19 1.05
CA ALA A 132 4.64 -3.54 0.57
C ALA A 132 3.35 -4.35 0.33
N GLN A 133 2.37 -4.24 1.23
CA GLN A 133 1.06 -4.90 1.04
C GLN A 133 0.31 -4.37 -0.19
N PHE A 134 0.32 -3.05 -0.43
CA PHE A 134 -0.33 -2.47 -1.61
C PHE A 134 0.39 -2.87 -2.91
N LYS A 135 1.72 -2.87 -2.93
CA LYS A 135 2.50 -3.39 -4.07
C LYS A 135 2.17 -4.85 -4.38
N HIS A 136 2.06 -5.69 -3.35
CA HIS A 136 1.64 -7.07 -3.52
C HIS A 136 0.23 -7.19 -4.12
N LYS A 137 -0.73 -6.39 -3.64
CA LYS A 137 -2.09 -6.35 -4.21
C LYS A 137 -2.10 -5.94 -5.69
N GLN A 138 -1.29 -4.94 -6.06
CA GLN A 138 -1.15 -4.52 -7.45
C GLN A 138 -0.55 -5.63 -8.33
N ALA A 139 0.49 -6.31 -7.83
CA ALA A 139 1.10 -7.43 -8.54
C ALA A 139 0.10 -8.58 -8.75
N MET A 140 -0.72 -8.89 -7.74
CA MET A 140 -1.73 -9.93 -7.85
C MET A 140 -2.85 -9.57 -8.82
N LEU A 141 -3.31 -8.32 -8.77
CA LEU A 141 -4.29 -7.82 -9.71
C LEU A 141 -3.81 -7.95 -11.16
N LYS A 142 -2.54 -7.62 -11.42
CA LYS A 142 -1.93 -7.79 -12.75
C LYS A 142 -1.83 -9.25 -13.15
N PHE A 143 -1.38 -10.12 -12.23
CA PHE A 143 -1.28 -11.56 -12.47
C PHE A 143 -2.64 -12.15 -12.86
N ASP A 144 -3.69 -11.86 -12.10
CA ASP A 144 -5.04 -12.34 -12.39
C ASP A 144 -5.51 -11.84 -13.77
N ALA A 145 -5.20 -10.58 -14.13
CA ALA A 145 -5.64 -9.99 -15.39
C ALA A 145 -4.94 -10.63 -16.58
N ASP A 146 -3.64 -10.90 -16.43
CA ASP A 146 -2.86 -11.65 -17.42
C ASP A 146 -3.37 -13.09 -17.57
N ASP A 147 -3.69 -13.78 -16.47
CA ASP A 147 -4.25 -15.14 -16.50
C ASP A 147 -5.59 -15.18 -17.23
N HIS A 148 -6.53 -14.28 -16.90
CA HIS A 148 -7.79 -14.18 -17.60
C HIS A 148 -7.64 -13.89 -19.09
N ARG A 149 -6.71 -13.00 -19.47
CA ARG A 149 -6.41 -12.70 -20.87
C ARG A 149 -5.90 -13.94 -21.60
N LEU A 150 -5.01 -14.71 -20.98
CA LEU A 150 -4.47 -15.95 -21.55
C LEU A 150 -5.56 -17.02 -21.71
N ILE A 151 -6.42 -17.18 -20.70
CA ILE A 151 -7.57 -18.09 -20.76
C ILE A 151 -8.51 -17.68 -21.91
N ALA A 152 -8.85 -16.39 -22.02
CA ALA A 152 -9.71 -15.89 -23.08
C ALA A 152 -9.09 -16.12 -24.48
N ALA A 153 -7.79 -15.89 -24.62
CA ALA A 153 -7.06 -16.17 -25.85
C ALA A 153 -7.08 -17.67 -26.19
N ALA A 154 -6.90 -18.55 -25.19
CA ALA A 154 -6.97 -19.99 -25.39
C ALA A 154 -8.37 -20.45 -25.85
N TYR A 155 -9.44 -19.91 -25.28
CA TYR A 155 -10.81 -20.20 -25.74
C TYR A 155 -11.05 -19.70 -27.17
N ALA A 156 -10.54 -18.52 -27.53
CA ALA A 156 -10.67 -17.95 -28.87
C ALA A 156 -9.96 -18.78 -29.96
N LEU A 157 -9.04 -19.66 -29.59
CA LEU A 157 -8.36 -20.57 -30.52
C LEU A 157 -9.17 -21.83 -30.85
N GLU A 158 -10.34 -22.03 -30.23
CA GLU A 158 -11.22 -23.19 -30.45
C GLU A 158 -10.47 -24.53 -30.42
N LEU A 159 -9.58 -24.68 -29.43
CA LEU A 159 -8.70 -25.85 -29.32
C LEU A 159 -9.49 -27.16 -29.22
N THR A 160 -9.06 -28.17 -29.97
CA THR A 160 -9.59 -29.52 -29.89
C THR A 160 -9.18 -30.21 -28.58
N GLU A 161 -9.89 -31.27 -28.20
CA GLU A 161 -9.59 -32.04 -26.99
C GLU A 161 -8.17 -32.62 -26.99
N GLU A 162 -7.70 -33.11 -28.13
CA GLU A 162 -6.33 -33.62 -28.31
C GLU A 162 -5.28 -32.51 -28.08
N GLN A 163 -5.53 -31.30 -28.61
CA GLN A 163 -4.64 -30.14 -28.39
C GLN A 163 -4.63 -29.70 -26.92
N ILE A 164 -5.78 -29.74 -26.24
CA ILE A 164 -5.87 -29.44 -24.81
C ILE A 164 -5.05 -30.45 -23.99
N VAL A 165 -5.16 -31.74 -24.30
CA VAL A 165 -4.36 -32.80 -23.65
C VAL A 165 -2.88 -32.57 -23.88
N LEU A 166 -2.47 -32.28 -25.11
CA LEU A 166 -1.07 -32.00 -25.46
C LEU A 166 -0.52 -30.78 -24.70
N ILE A 167 -1.28 -29.69 -24.63
CA ILE A 167 -0.87 -28.48 -23.90
C ILE A 167 -0.70 -28.77 -22.41
N LYS A 168 -1.63 -29.54 -21.80
CA LYS A 168 -1.51 -29.97 -20.40
C LYS A 168 -0.24 -30.78 -20.15
N MET A 169 0.11 -31.68 -21.07
CA MET A 169 1.34 -32.46 -20.98
C MET A 169 2.59 -31.58 -21.03
N TYR A 170 2.64 -30.60 -21.95
CA TYR A 170 3.77 -29.66 -22.03
C TYR A 170 3.89 -28.80 -20.77
N TRP A 171 2.77 -28.29 -20.25
CA TRP A 171 2.77 -27.49 -19.02
C TRP A 171 3.28 -28.29 -17.81
N GLN A 172 2.85 -29.55 -17.68
CA GLN A 172 3.33 -30.41 -16.60
C GLN A 172 4.83 -30.67 -16.70
N ALA A 173 5.34 -30.96 -17.91
CA ALA A 173 6.77 -31.17 -18.12
C ALA A 173 7.62 -29.93 -17.75
N ILE A 174 7.14 -28.73 -18.12
CA ILE A 174 7.81 -27.47 -17.76
C ILE A 174 7.78 -27.25 -16.24
N ALA A 175 6.64 -27.51 -15.59
CA ALA A 175 6.51 -27.36 -14.14
C ALA A 175 7.43 -28.33 -13.37
N ASP A 176 7.53 -29.58 -13.85
CA ASP A 176 8.42 -30.59 -13.27
C ASP A 176 9.90 -30.19 -13.44
N GLU A 177 10.28 -29.66 -14.61
CA GLU A 177 11.64 -29.14 -14.86
C GLU A 177 11.98 -27.96 -13.94
N GLN A 178 11.06 -27.00 -13.79
CA GLN A 178 11.26 -25.85 -12.89
C GLN A 178 11.44 -26.30 -11.43
N LYS A 179 10.61 -27.23 -10.97
CA LYS A 179 10.71 -27.79 -9.62
C LYS A 179 12.05 -28.48 -9.40
N ALA A 180 12.50 -29.30 -10.35
CA ALA A 180 13.81 -29.96 -10.27
C ALA A 180 14.96 -28.94 -10.21
N LEU A 181 14.86 -27.83 -10.95
CA LEU A 181 15.84 -26.73 -10.93
C LEU A 181 15.85 -25.97 -9.60
N GLU A 182 14.71 -25.78 -8.95
CA GLU A 182 14.63 -25.17 -7.63
C GLU A 182 15.21 -26.08 -6.55
N GLU A 183 14.87 -27.37 -6.58
CA GLU A 183 15.42 -28.38 -5.66
C GLU A 183 16.95 -28.51 -5.80
N ALA A 184 17.47 -28.43 -7.03
CA ALA A 184 18.91 -28.45 -7.29
C ALA A 184 19.66 -27.19 -6.82
N LYS A 185 18.99 -26.04 -6.67
CA LYS A 185 19.60 -24.79 -6.15
C LYS A 185 19.69 -24.74 -4.63
N VAL A 186 18.98 -25.62 -3.93
CA VAL A 186 18.94 -25.69 -2.47
C VAL A 186 20.02 -26.65 -1.91
N LEU A 187 20.64 -27.46 -2.78
CA LEU A 187 21.76 -28.34 -2.49
C LEU A 187 23.11 -27.64 -2.72
#